data_AF-S0E8U3-F1
#
_entry.id   AF-S0E8U3-F1
#
_cell.length_a   1.000
_cell.length_b   1.000
_cell.length_c   1.000
_cell.angle_alpha   90.00
_cell.angle_beta   90.00
_cell.angle_gamma   90.00
#
_symmetry.space_group_name_H-M   'P 1'
#
loop_
_entity.id
_entity.type
_entity.pdbx_description
1 polymer ?
#
loop_
_entity_poly.entity_id
_entity_poly.type
_entity_poly.pdbx_seq_one_letter_code
_entity_poly.pdbx_strand_id
1 'polypeptide(L)'
;MTTAQVLPGIKLLRSIPSPNYRLYSSATKTLRQNTKERPQRTPNRPGQSPNRDGTKGRPKTPRIFIPPANDHVLPSGRLLTTPEVWSFLQETGIEYDNSKATRLHLGPDEQKVKVLFNCLVQYSPRYILHPYHLQHLRPGIAPMLPIIMSNYRRKLTEEPLWTYTICRGGGSTVVRHLMAKRLTGAFWRALKDLGYSMNGPRGTLMVTIHDPLKVAQAPAHIFGEAVAKQVKQTWEEEHMSQKRHG
;
A
#
# COMPACT_ATOMS: atom_id res chain seq x y z
N MET A 1 23.80 44.16 -49.06
CA MET A 1 22.90 43.14 -49.64
C MET A 1 23.09 41.85 -48.85
N THR A 2 22.03 41.10 -48.59
CA THR A 2 22.04 40.04 -47.57
C THR A 2 21.56 38.72 -48.15
N THR A 3 22.45 37.73 -48.22
CA THR A 3 22.16 36.38 -48.73
C THR A 3 22.08 35.38 -47.59
N ALA A 4 20.86 35.09 -47.13
CA ALA A 4 20.61 34.03 -46.17
C ALA A 4 20.75 32.65 -46.84
N GLN A 5 21.65 31.80 -46.33
CA GLN A 5 21.73 30.40 -46.77
C GLN A 5 20.63 29.58 -46.07
N VAL A 6 19.76 28.96 -46.87
CA VAL A 6 18.69 28.07 -46.37
C VAL A 6 19.25 26.65 -46.24
N LEU A 7 19.33 26.14 -45.00
CA LEU A 7 19.69 24.74 -44.74
C LEU A 7 18.50 23.80 -45.01
N PRO A 8 18.61 22.84 -45.95
CA PRO A 8 17.58 21.84 -46.17
C PRO A 8 17.70 20.71 -45.13
N GLY A 9 16.70 20.54 -44.24
CA GLY A 9 16.81 19.50 -43.21
C GLY A 9 15.61 19.22 -42.29
N ILE A 10 14.61 20.09 -42.20
CA ILE A 10 13.46 19.85 -41.30
C ILE A 10 12.49 18.85 -41.94
N LYS A 11 12.79 17.56 -41.82
CA LYS A 11 11.78 16.51 -41.93
C LYS A 11 10.81 16.68 -40.77
N LEU A 12 9.53 16.96 -41.06
CA LEU A 12 8.51 17.01 -40.01
C LEU A 12 8.55 15.70 -39.21
N LEU A 13 8.63 15.83 -37.88
CA LEU A 13 8.43 14.70 -36.97
C LEU A 13 7.02 14.17 -37.19
N ARG A 14 6.91 13.03 -37.88
CA ARG A 14 5.65 12.30 -38.02
C ARG A 14 5.09 12.05 -36.63
N SER A 15 3.79 12.29 -36.46
CA SER A 15 3.07 12.18 -35.18
C SER A 15 3.45 10.90 -34.43
N ILE A 16 4.06 11.06 -33.25
CA ILE A 16 4.28 9.95 -32.32
C ILE A 16 2.89 9.34 -32.04
N PRO A 17 2.68 8.02 -32.25
CA PRO A 17 1.38 7.42 -32.00
C PRO A 17 1.03 7.56 -30.52
N SER A 18 -0.20 8.00 -30.24
CA SER A 18 -0.71 8.18 -28.89
C SER A 18 -0.44 6.93 -28.03
N PRO A 19 0.18 7.05 -26.84
CA PRO A 19 0.48 5.89 -26.00
C PRO A 19 -0.79 5.09 -25.70
N ASN A 20 -0.77 3.78 -25.99
CA ASN A 20 -1.91 2.90 -25.78
C ASN A 20 -2.11 2.61 -24.28
N TYR A 21 -2.77 3.54 -23.59
CA TYR A 21 -3.15 3.41 -22.19
C TYR A 21 -4.08 2.21 -21.98
N ARG A 22 -3.81 1.37 -20.98
CA ARG A 22 -4.66 0.22 -20.62
C ARG A 22 -4.96 0.21 -19.13
N LEU A 23 -6.15 -0.28 -18.77
CA LEU A 23 -6.69 -0.27 -17.41
C LEU A 23 -6.65 -1.67 -16.80
N TYR A 24 -5.79 -1.87 -15.81
CA TYR A 24 -5.49 -3.19 -15.26
C TYR A 24 -5.95 -3.36 -13.81
N SER A 25 -6.09 -4.62 -13.35
CA SER A 25 -6.65 -4.95 -12.05
C SER A 25 -6.12 -6.27 -11.52
N SER A 26 -5.73 -6.32 -10.24
CA SER A 26 -5.34 -7.56 -9.54
C SER A 26 -6.47 -8.17 -8.70
N ALA A 27 -7.73 -7.91 -9.06
CA ALA A 27 -8.92 -8.38 -8.35
C ALA A 27 -9.57 -9.60 -9.03
N THR A 28 -9.86 -10.64 -8.25
CA THR A 28 -10.71 -11.76 -8.66
C THR A 28 -12.16 -11.29 -8.83
N LYS A 29 -12.80 -11.65 -9.95
CA LYS A 29 -14.17 -11.21 -10.27
C LYS A 29 -15.23 -11.94 -9.43
N THR A 30 -15.69 -11.33 -8.34
CA THR A 30 -17.02 -11.68 -7.79
C THR A 30 -18.09 -10.89 -8.54
N LEU A 31 -18.66 -11.47 -9.59
CA LEU A 31 -19.70 -10.80 -10.39
C LEU A 31 -21.01 -10.70 -9.58
N ARG A 32 -21.45 -9.47 -9.29
CA ARG A 32 -22.85 -9.19 -8.97
C ARG A 32 -23.32 -7.98 -9.78
N GLN A 33 -24.04 -8.25 -10.85
CA GLN A 33 -24.95 -7.28 -11.45
C GLN A 33 -26.04 -6.93 -10.43
N ASN A 34 -26.51 -5.70 -10.44
CA ASN A 34 -27.91 -5.41 -10.15
C ASN A 34 -28.29 -4.06 -10.76
N THR A 35 -29.44 -4.05 -11.44
CA THR A 35 -29.91 -2.92 -12.25
C THR A 35 -30.52 -1.83 -11.36
N LYS A 36 -30.57 -0.59 -11.85
CA LYS A 36 -31.35 0.49 -11.23
C LYS A 36 -32.84 0.32 -11.55
N GLU A 37 -33.73 0.69 -10.63
CA GLU A 37 -34.84 1.62 -10.93
C GLU A 37 -35.55 2.16 -9.66
N ARG A 38 -36.25 3.30 -9.81
CA ARG A 38 -36.97 4.06 -8.75
C ARG A 38 -37.77 5.22 -9.42
N PRO A 39 -39.09 5.39 -9.17
CA PRO A 39 -39.63 6.37 -8.19
C PRO A 39 -40.96 5.85 -7.54
N GLN A 40 -41.85 6.54 -6.79
CA GLN A 40 -41.93 7.81 -6.01
C GLN A 40 -42.27 7.45 -4.53
N ARG A 41 -42.45 8.29 -3.48
CA ARG A 41 -42.62 9.75 -3.21
C ARG A 41 -44.07 10.30 -3.08
N THR A 42 -44.72 10.06 -1.93
CA THR A 42 -45.82 10.88 -1.34
C THR A 42 -45.56 11.14 0.17
N PRO A 43 -46.21 12.13 0.84
CA PRO A 43 -45.72 12.70 2.12
C PRO A 43 -46.69 12.67 3.34
N ASN A 44 -46.14 13.09 4.50
CA ASN A 44 -46.80 13.63 5.71
C ASN A 44 -47.62 12.73 6.67
N ARG A 45 -47.01 12.39 7.81
CA ARG A 45 -47.46 12.84 9.15
C ARG A 45 -46.29 12.82 10.17
N PRO A 46 -46.32 13.60 11.27
CA PRO A 46 -45.20 13.73 12.21
C PRO A 46 -45.35 12.86 13.47
N GLY A 47 -44.24 12.68 14.18
CA GLY A 47 -44.27 12.45 15.63
C GLY A 47 -44.26 11.00 16.12
N GLN A 48 -43.10 10.33 16.03
CA GLN A 48 -42.61 9.43 17.08
C GLN A 48 -41.11 9.12 16.88
N SER A 49 -40.36 9.07 17.97
CA SER A 49 -39.02 8.48 18.03
C SER A 49 -39.09 7.34 19.04
N PRO A 50 -38.68 6.13 18.63
CA PRO A 50 -37.62 5.49 19.41
C PRO A 50 -36.56 4.81 18.53
N ASN A 51 -35.44 4.46 19.17
CA ASN A 51 -34.43 3.48 18.73
C ASN A 51 -34.03 3.49 17.25
N ARG A 52 -32.94 4.21 16.94
CA ARG A 52 -32.07 3.85 15.81
C ARG A 52 -31.32 2.57 16.14
N ASP A 53 -31.99 1.45 15.92
CA ASP A 53 -31.36 0.12 15.97
C ASP A 53 -30.22 0.02 14.94
N GLY A 54 -29.26 -0.87 15.22
CA GLY A 54 -27.98 -0.96 14.55
C GLY A 54 -28.10 -1.36 13.10
N THR A 55 -28.20 -0.39 12.19
CA THR A 55 -27.95 -0.61 10.75
C THR A 55 -26.51 -1.07 10.57
N LYS A 56 -26.30 -2.39 10.57
CA LYS A 56 -25.01 -3.07 10.39
C LYS A 56 -24.42 -2.63 9.05
N GLY A 57 -23.58 -1.59 9.11
CA GLY A 57 -23.02 -0.94 7.93
C GLY A 57 -22.27 -1.96 7.10
N ARG A 58 -22.74 -2.15 5.85
CA ARG A 58 -22.13 -3.04 4.84
C ARG A 58 -20.60 -2.92 4.93
N PRO A 59 -19.86 -4.03 5.13
CA PRO A 59 -18.46 -3.97 5.52
C PRO A 59 -17.69 -3.08 4.54
N LYS A 60 -17.12 -2.00 5.06
CA LYS A 60 -16.36 -1.04 4.26
C LYS A 60 -15.20 -1.79 3.63
N THR A 61 -15.15 -1.85 2.30
CA THR A 61 -14.00 -2.40 1.59
C THR A 61 -12.72 -1.73 2.10
N PRO A 62 -11.66 -2.50 2.38
CA PRO A 62 -10.42 -1.94 2.90
C PRO A 62 -9.92 -0.91 1.90
N ARG A 63 -9.73 0.33 2.36
CA ARG A 63 -9.32 1.43 1.47
C ARG A 63 -7.81 1.37 1.30
N ILE A 64 -7.37 1.33 0.05
CA ILE A 64 -5.98 1.54 -0.35
C ILE A 64 -5.50 2.83 0.32
N PHE A 65 -4.35 2.80 1.01
CA PHE A 65 -3.69 4.05 1.33
C PHE A 65 -3.07 4.62 0.06
N ILE A 66 -3.54 5.79 -0.33
CA ILE A 66 -3.11 6.56 -1.49
C ILE A 66 -2.51 7.87 -0.95
N PRO A 67 -1.20 8.12 -1.14
CA PRO A 67 -0.60 9.44 -0.91
C PRO A 67 -1.28 10.52 -1.79
N PRO A 68 -1.22 11.81 -1.44
CA PRO A 68 -2.01 12.87 -2.10
C PRO A 68 -1.60 13.14 -3.57
N ALA A 69 -2.04 12.26 -4.47
CA ALA A 69 -1.89 12.31 -5.93
C ALA A 69 -2.83 11.27 -6.57
N ASN A 70 -4.16 11.45 -6.44
CA ASN A 70 -5.18 10.40 -6.67
C ASN A 70 -5.31 9.83 -8.10
N ASP A 71 -4.55 10.35 -9.08
CA ASP A 71 -4.71 10.04 -10.51
C ASP A 71 -4.27 8.64 -10.94
N HIS A 72 -3.52 7.90 -10.10
CA HIS A 72 -2.86 6.65 -10.51
C HIS A 72 -3.72 5.39 -10.27
N VAL A 73 -4.74 5.45 -9.41
CA VAL A 73 -5.72 4.37 -9.22
C VAL A 73 -7.13 4.92 -9.39
N LEU A 74 -7.87 4.36 -10.35
CA LEU A 74 -9.27 4.73 -10.60
C LEU A 74 -10.17 4.37 -9.40
N PRO A 75 -11.34 5.02 -9.22
CA PRO A 75 -12.34 4.64 -8.21
C PRO A 75 -12.80 3.17 -8.25
N SER A 76 -12.49 2.45 -9.33
CA SER A 76 -12.71 1.01 -9.52
C SER A 76 -11.58 0.11 -9.00
N GLY A 77 -10.56 0.66 -8.31
CA GLY A 77 -9.40 -0.09 -7.81
C GLY A 77 -8.38 -0.49 -8.89
N ARG A 78 -8.52 0.05 -10.11
CA ARG A 78 -7.66 -0.26 -11.26
C ARG A 78 -6.48 0.70 -11.35
N LEU A 79 -5.29 0.15 -11.54
CA LEU A 79 -4.08 0.93 -11.79
C LEU A 79 -4.11 1.49 -13.22
N LEU A 80 -3.84 2.78 -13.37
CA LEU A 80 -3.65 3.46 -14.66
C LEU A 80 -2.15 3.47 -15.00
N THR A 81 -1.72 2.59 -15.90
CA THR A 81 -0.29 2.35 -16.16
C THR A 81 -0.02 1.92 -17.61
N THR A 82 1.26 1.67 -17.95
CA THR A 82 1.68 1.19 -19.27
C THR A 82 1.63 -0.35 -19.34
N PRO A 83 1.58 -0.94 -20.55
CA PRO A 83 1.67 -2.39 -20.71
C PRO A 83 2.96 -3.00 -20.13
N GLU A 84 4.08 -2.28 -20.21
CA GLU A 84 5.39 -2.66 -19.65
C GLU A 84 5.32 -2.86 -18.13
N VAL A 85 4.79 -1.86 -17.40
CA VAL A 85 4.61 -1.96 -15.95
C VAL A 85 3.66 -3.10 -15.59
N TRP A 86 2.59 -3.30 -16.38
CA TRP A 86 1.68 -4.40 -16.11
C TRP A 86 2.36 -5.76 -16.27
N SER A 87 3.12 -5.97 -17.34
CA SER A 87 3.91 -7.19 -17.54
C SER A 87 4.86 -7.44 -16.37
N PHE A 88 5.58 -6.41 -15.90
CA PHE A 88 6.45 -6.49 -14.73
C PHE A 88 5.70 -6.87 -13.44
N LEU A 89 4.52 -6.32 -13.17
CA LEU A 89 3.71 -6.69 -11.99
C LEU A 89 3.17 -8.12 -12.08
N GLN A 90 2.93 -8.65 -13.29
CA GLN A 90 2.55 -10.06 -13.48
C GLN A 90 3.76 -11.00 -13.36
N GLU A 91 4.89 -10.67 -13.97
CA GLU A 91 6.18 -11.39 -13.91
C GLU A 91 6.65 -11.56 -12.46
N THR A 92 6.58 -10.49 -11.67
CA THR A 92 7.15 -10.44 -10.32
C THR A 92 6.15 -10.80 -9.21
N GLY A 93 4.85 -10.87 -9.53
CA GLY A 93 3.79 -11.05 -8.54
C GLY A 93 3.63 -9.90 -7.53
N ILE A 94 4.31 -8.76 -7.72
CA ILE A 94 4.27 -7.63 -6.80
C ILE A 94 2.89 -6.94 -6.88
N GLU A 95 2.28 -6.72 -5.73
CA GLU A 95 0.99 -6.06 -5.61
C GLU A 95 1.14 -4.53 -5.56
N TYR A 96 0.37 -3.82 -6.38
CA TYR A 96 0.24 -2.36 -6.28
C TYR A 96 -0.79 -1.91 -5.23
N ASP A 97 -1.60 -2.84 -4.72
CA ASP A 97 -2.77 -2.57 -3.90
C ASP A 97 -2.47 -2.70 -2.40
N ASN A 98 -2.23 -1.55 -1.76
CA ASN A 98 -1.99 -1.44 -0.31
C ASN A 98 -3.15 -1.94 0.57
N SER A 99 -4.37 -2.16 0.03
CA SER A 99 -5.47 -2.74 0.80
C SER A 99 -5.32 -4.24 1.05
N LYS A 100 -4.40 -4.90 0.34
CA LYS A 100 -4.02 -6.32 0.54
C LYS A 100 -3.12 -6.56 1.75
N ALA A 101 -2.70 -5.50 2.45
CA ALA A 101 -2.16 -5.60 3.80
C ALA A 101 -3.31 -5.53 4.82
N THR A 102 -3.63 -6.67 5.45
CA THR A 102 -4.65 -6.75 6.51
C THR A 102 -4.14 -6.07 7.78
N ARG A 103 -5.03 -5.63 8.68
CA ARG A 103 -4.62 -5.14 10.00
C ARG A 103 -4.00 -6.29 10.78
N LEU A 104 -2.78 -6.10 11.27
CA LEU A 104 -2.16 -7.02 12.21
C LEU A 104 -2.73 -6.73 13.61
N HIS A 105 -3.34 -7.73 14.23
CA HIS A 105 -3.93 -7.62 15.58
C HIS A 105 -2.91 -8.12 16.61
N LEU A 106 -2.34 -7.22 17.41
CA LEU A 106 -1.18 -7.51 18.28
C LEU A 106 -1.54 -8.24 19.59
N GLY A 107 -2.60 -9.05 19.57
CA GLY A 107 -3.08 -9.80 20.74
C GLY A 107 -3.23 -8.94 22.01
N PRO A 108 -2.72 -9.38 23.17
CA PRO A 108 -2.73 -8.60 24.42
C PRO A 108 -2.02 -7.24 24.34
N ASP A 109 -0.99 -7.11 23.49
CA ASP A 109 -0.18 -5.89 23.38
C ASP A 109 -0.85 -4.79 22.53
N GLU A 110 -1.92 -5.11 21.80
CA GLU A 110 -2.69 -4.19 20.93
C GLU A 110 -3.03 -2.86 21.63
N GLN A 111 -3.60 -2.91 22.84
CA GLN A 111 -4.00 -1.70 23.58
C GLN A 111 -2.79 -0.93 24.12
N LYS A 112 -1.73 -1.63 24.56
CA LYS A 112 -0.46 -1.05 25.03
C LYS A 112 0.24 -0.28 23.90
N VAL A 113 0.34 -0.91 22.72
CA VAL A 113 0.94 -0.32 21.52
C VAL A 113 0.09 0.85 20.99
N LYS A 114 -1.24 0.70 20.96
CA LYS A 114 -2.16 1.77 20.56
C LYS A 114 -2.06 3.00 21.46
N VAL A 115 -2.01 2.82 22.78
CA VAL A 115 -1.87 3.92 23.75
C VAL A 115 -0.52 4.62 23.60
N LEU A 116 0.59 3.87 23.55
CA LEU A 116 1.94 4.44 23.53
C LEU A 116 2.33 5.06 22.17
N PHE A 117 2.03 4.40 21.05
CA PHE A 117 2.58 4.78 19.74
C PHE A 117 1.55 5.39 18.78
N ASN A 118 0.23 5.17 19.00
CA ASN A 118 -0.83 5.59 18.07
C ASN A 118 -0.54 5.19 16.60
N CYS A 119 -0.14 3.93 16.40
CA CYS A 119 0.18 3.38 15.08
C CYS A 119 -0.90 2.42 14.59
N LEU A 120 -1.15 2.42 13.28
CA LEU A 120 -1.82 1.32 12.59
C LEU A 120 -0.75 0.38 12.01
N VAL A 121 -0.77 -0.89 12.41
CA VAL A 121 0.11 -1.93 11.87
C VAL A 121 -0.69 -2.83 10.92
N GLN A 122 -0.14 -3.10 9.75
CA GLN A 122 -0.72 -3.98 8.73
C GLN A 122 0.34 -4.94 8.18
N TYR A 123 -0.05 -6.15 7.80
CA TYR A 123 0.83 -7.18 7.26
C TYR A 123 0.22 -7.83 6.02
N SER A 124 1.04 -8.36 5.13
CA SER A 124 0.63 -9.24 4.05
C SER A 124 1.76 -10.25 3.75
N PRO A 125 1.46 -11.53 3.49
CA PRO A 125 2.44 -12.45 2.92
C PRO A 125 2.85 -12.07 1.48
N ARG A 126 2.15 -11.11 0.84
CA ARG A 126 2.48 -10.60 -0.49
C ARG A 126 3.49 -9.46 -0.40
N TYR A 127 4.36 -9.38 -1.40
CA TYR A 127 5.21 -8.20 -1.63
C TYR A 127 4.36 -7.08 -2.26
N ILE A 128 4.31 -5.93 -1.60
CA ILE A 128 3.49 -4.78 -1.99
C ILE A 128 4.42 -3.60 -2.32
N LEU A 129 4.08 -2.81 -3.36
CA LEU A 129 4.80 -1.58 -3.66
C LEU A 129 4.68 -0.56 -2.53
N HIS A 130 5.78 0.13 -2.23
CA HIS A 130 5.74 1.31 -1.37
C HIS A 130 4.75 2.36 -1.95
N PRO A 131 3.76 2.86 -1.19
CA PRO A 131 2.67 3.68 -1.73
C PRO A 131 3.12 4.92 -2.51
N TYR A 132 4.22 5.54 -2.09
CA TYR A 132 4.78 6.74 -2.73
C TYR A 132 5.46 6.45 -4.07
N HIS A 133 5.73 5.18 -4.42
CA HIS A 133 6.33 4.83 -5.70
C HIS A 133 5.29 4.65 -6.83
N LEU A 134 4.00 4.53 -6.49
CA LEU A 134 2.91 4.35 -7.45
C LEU A 134 2.80 5.51 -8.46
N GLN A 135 3.14 6.74 -8.05
CA GLN A 135 3.17 7.91 -8.92
C GLN A 135 4.12 7.77 -10.13
N HIS A 136 5.21 7.00 -9.97
CA HIS A 136 6.21 6.77 -11.03
C HIS A 136 5.81 5.64 -12.00
N LEU A 137 4.69 4.96 -11.75
CA LEU A 137 4.10 3.98 -12.66
C LEU A 137 3.10 4.61 -13.64
N ARG A 138 2.88 5.93 -13.55
CA ARG A 138 1.97 6.67 -14.44
C ARG A 138 2.58 6.83 -15.85
N PRO A 139 1.82 6.61 -16.93
CA PRO A 139 2.30 6.84 -18.29
C PRO A 139 2.76 8.29 -18.50
N GLY A 140 3.88 8.46 -19.22
CA GLY A 140 4.41 9.76 -19.63
C GLY A 140 5.20 10.55 -18.58
N ILE A 141 5.41 10.03 -17.35
CA ILE A 141 6.04 10.78 -16.25
C ILE A 141 7.50 10.37 -15.96
N ALA A 142 7.93 9.17 -16.33
CA ALA A 142 8.89 8.44 -15.50
C ALA A 142 10.26 8.09 -16.15
N PRO A 143 11.26 9.00 -16.15
CA PRO A 143 12.66 8.63 -16.40
C PRO A 143 13.20 7.70 -15.30
N MET A 144 12.59 7.71 -14.11
CA MET A 144 12.94 6.85 -12.99
C MET A 144 12.34 5.43 -13.05
N LEU A 145 11.46 5.13 -14.02
CA LEU A 145 10.74 3.85 -14.04
C LEU A 145 11.68 2.62 -14.11
N PRO A 146 12.69 2.56 -15.02
CA PRO A 146 13.60 1.42 -15.08
C PRO A 146 14.38 1.21 -13.77
N ILE A 147 14.78 2.31 -13.12
CA ILE A 147 15.50 2.29 -11.83
C ILE A 147 14.58 1.74 -10.72
N ILE A 148 13.30 2.10 -10.72
CA ILE A 148 12.34 1.63 -9.73
C ILE A 148 12.04 0.14 -9.93
N MET A 149 11.80 -0.31 -11.17
CA MET A 149 11.58 -1.73 -11.49
C MET A 149 12.82 -2.57 -11.17
N SER A 150 14.02 -2.09 -11.51
CA SER A 150 15.29 -2.75 -11.19
C SER A 150 15.49 -2.90 -9.67
N ASN A 151 15.30 -1.82 -8.91
CA ASN A 151 15.37 -1.87 -7.45
C ASN A 151 14.37 -2.88 -6.86
N TYR A 152 13.13 -2.94 -7.35
CA TYR A 152 12.15 -3.91 -6.87
C TYR A 152 12.47 -5.37 -7.26
N ARG A 153 13.01 -5.64 -8.46
CA ARG A 153 13.51 -6.98 -8.81
C ARG A 153 14.61 -7.42 -7.84
N ARG A 154 15.59 -6.55 -7.58
CA ARG A 154 16.65 -6.80 -6.59
C ARG A 154 16.09 -6.99 -5.18
N LYS A 155 15.08 -6.20 -4.80
CA LYS A 155 14.42 -6.28 -3.49
C LYS A 155 13.67 -7.60 -3.25
N LEU A 156 13.16 -8.25 -4.29
CA LEU A 156 12.54 -9.58 -4.18
C LEU A 156 13.54 -10.69 -3.87
N THR A 157 14.79 -10.55 -4.33
CA THR A 157 15.86 -11.52 -4.09
C THR A 157 16.62 -11.24 -2.80
N GLU A 158 16.76 -9.97 -2.39
CA GLU A 158 17.56 -9.55 -1.23
C GLU A 158 16.79 -9.40 0.09
N GLU A 159 15.51 -9.01 0.07
CA GLU A 159 14.72 -8.75 1.29
C GLU A 159 13.53 -9.70 1.41
N PRO A 160 13.51 -10.65 2.38
CA PRO A 160 12.39 -11.57 2.55
C PRO A 160 11.12 -10.85 3.07
N LEU A 161 11.28 -9.83 3.92
CA LEU A 161 10.18 -9.02 4.46
C LEU A 161 10.43 -7.54 4.19
N TRP A 162 9.51 -6.90 3.46
CA TRP A 162 9.58 -5.49 3.15
C TRP A 162 8.92 -4.65 4.24
N THR A 163 9.72 -3.91 5.01
CA THR A 163 9.19 -3.00 6.04
C THR A 163 9.01 -1.57 5.51
N TYR A 164 7.79 -1.04 5.59
CA TYR A 164 7.47 0.36 5.26
C TYR A 164 6.92 1.11 6.48
N THR A 165 7.37 2.34 6.69
CA THR A 165 6.80 3.23 7.73
C THR A 165 6.32 4.55 7.12
N ILE A 166 5.04 4.85 7.32
CA ILE A 166 4.31 5.96 6.71
C ILE A 166 3.91 6.93 7.83
N CYS A 167 4.48 8.14 7.84
CA CYS A 167 4.13 9.15 8.85
C CYS A 167 2.98 10.04 8.34
N ARG A 168 1.81 9.97 8.99
CA ARG A 168 0.65 10.84 8.75
C ARG A 168 0.42 11.75 9.97
N GLY A 169 1.15 12.85 10.04
CA GLY A 169 1.05 13.80 11.16
C GLY A 169 2.09 14.91 11.08
N GLY A 170 2.12 15.74 12.13
CA GLY A 170 3.08 16.83 12.31
C GLY A 170 4.49 16.37 12.66
N GLY A 171 5.35 17.35 12.98
CA GLY A 171 6.78 17.15 13.17
C GLY A 171 7.59 17.28 11.86
N SER A 172 8.87 17.61 11.98
CA SER A 172 9.74 17.81 10.82
C SER A 172 10.01 16.52 10.04
N THR A 173 10.46 16.62 8.80
CA THR A 173 10.89 15.45 8.00
C THR A 173 12.00 14.65 8.70
N VAL A 174 12.89 15.32 9.44
CA VAL A 174 13.93 14.66 10.27
C VAL A 174 13.29 13.82 11.37
N VAL A 175 12.35 14.37 12.15
CA VAL A 175 11.63 13.62 13.21
C VAL A 175 10.90 12.41 12.62
N ARG A 176 10.19 12.59 11.50
CA ARG A 176 9.46 11.50 10.82
C ARG A 176 10.40 10.37 10.35
N HIS A 177 11.55 10.71 9.78
CA HIS A 177 12.56 9.72 9.37
C HIS A 177 13.21 9.00 10.56
N LEU A 178 13.55 9.74 11.62
CA LEU A 178 14.11 9.16 12.84
C LEU A 178 13.13 8.18 13.51
N MET A 179 11.84 8.51 13.57
CA MET A 179 10.83 7.61 14.15
C MET A 179 10.56 6.39 13.28
N ALA A 180 10.57 6.54 11.95
CA ALA A 180 10.54 5.40 11.03
C ALA A 180 11.71 4.44 11.26
N LYS A 181 12.95 4.96 11.31
CA LYS A 181 14.15 4.17 11.62
C LYS A 181 14.08 3.53 13.01
N ARG A 182 13.59 4.25 14.03
CA ARG A 182 13.51 3.78 15.42
C ARG A 182 12.55 2.60 15.58
N LEU A 183 11.35 2.68 15.00
CA LEU A 183 10.38 1.58 15.06
C LEU A 183 10.81 0.39 14.20
N THR A 184 11.24 0.64 12.95
CA THR A 184 11.70 -0.42 12.04
C THR A 184 12.93 -1.14 12.60
N GLY A 185 13.90 -0.41 13.17
CA GLY A 185 15.07 -0.99 13.81
C GLY A 185 14.79 -1.70 15.14
N ALA A 186 13.69 -1.39 15.83
CA ALA A 186 13.24 -2.14 17.00
C ALA A 186 12.54 -3.45 16.60
N PHE A 187 11.69 -3.40 15.58
CA PHE A 187 11.07 -4.58 14.97
C PHE A 187 12.12 -5.57 14.46
N TRP A 188 13.10 -5.13 13.66
CA TRP A 188 14.14 -6.01 13.12
C TRP A 188 15.06 -6.60 14.18
N ARG A 189 15.30 -5.89 15.30
CA ARG A 189 16.01 -6.48 16.45
C ARG A 189 15.17 -7.58 17.09
N ALA A 190 13.93 -7.29 17.50
CA ALA A 190 13.06 -8.31 18.09
C ALA A 190 12.82 -9.53 17.16
N LEU A 191 12.76 -9.33 15.84
CA LEU A 191 12.63 -10.43 14.87
C LEU A 191 13.91 -11.28 14.77
N LYS A 192 15.10 -10.65 14.88
CA LYS A 192 16.39 -11.35 15.00
C LYS A 192 16.49 -12.11 16.32
N ASP A 193 16.02 -11.51 17.41
CA ASP A 193 16.04 -12.10 18.76
C ASP A 193 15.06 -13.30 18.85
N LEU A 194 14.02 -13.33 18.01
CA LEU A 194 13.16 -14.49 17.75
C LEU A 194 13.78 -15.55 16.80
N GLY A 195 15.03 -15.36 16.36
CA GLY A 195 15.80 -16.32 15.57
C GLY A 195 15.79 -16.11 14.05
N TYR A 196 15.18 -15.05 13.52
CA TYR A 196 15.03 -14.87 12.07
C TYR A 196 15.93 -13.79 11.47
N SER A 197 16.61 -14.13 10.38
CA SER A 197 17.31 -13.20 9.49
C SER A 197 16.78 -13.28 8.06
N MET A 198 17.04 -14.40 7.37
CA MET A 198 16.68 -14.61 5.95
C MET A 198 15.58 -15.66 5.73
N ASN A 199 15.44 -16.62 6.64
CA ASN A 199 14.50 -17.74 6.55
C ASN A 199 13.18 -17.49 7.33
N GLY A 200 12.89 -16.23 7.65
CA GLY A 200 11.73 -15.83 8.47
C GLY A 200 10.52 -15.37 7.66
N PRO A 201 9.64 -14.57 8.30
CA PRO A 201 8.45 -14.00 7.69
C PRO A 201 8.70 -13.34 6.33
N ARG A 202 7.70 -13.45 5.43
CA ARG A 202 7.81 -12.99 4.04
C ARG A 202 6.72 -11.99 3.67
N GLY A 203 6.96 -11.19 2.64
CA GLY A 203 5.98 -10.25 2.09
C GLY A 203 6.19 -8.82 2.58
N THR A 204 5.18 -8.19 3.18
CA THR A 204 5.20 -6.76 3.53
C THR A 204 4.65 -6.47 4.92
N LEU A 205 5.39 -5.72 5.73
CA LEU A 205 4.93 -5.06 6.96
C LEU A 205 4.77 -3.55 6.71
N MET A 206 3.57 -3.02 6.94
CA MET A 206 3.26 -1.59 6.78
C MET A 206 2.87 -0.98 8.13
N VAL A 207 3.60 0.04 8.56
CA VAL A 207 3.37 0.78 9.81
C VAL A 207 2.96 2.20 9.47
N THR A 208 1.72 2.60 9.78
CA THR A 208 1.31 4.00 9.72
C THR A 208 1.44 4.64 11.11
N ILE A 209 2.35 5.60 11.25
CA ILE A 209 2.46 6.45 12.44
C ILE A 209 1.48 7.61 12.30
N HIS A 210 0.54 7.76 13.24
CA HIS A 210 -0.38 8.91 13.27
C HIS A 210 0.12 10.06 14.16
N ASP A 211 1.06 9.80 15.07
CA ASP A 211 1.66 10.82 15.95
C ASP A 211 3.18 10.59 16.12
N PRO A 212 4.03 11.23 15.30
CA PRO A 212 5.48 11.09 15.40
C PRO A 212 6.09 11.64 16.70
N LEU A 213 5.43 12.59 17.38
CA LEU A 213 5.94 13.14 18.64
C LEU A 213 5.70 12.18 19.81
N LYS A 214 4.55 11.52 19.83
CA LYS A 214 4.27 10.45 20.80
C LYS A 214 5.21 9.26 20.62
N VAL A 215 5.48 8.85 19.37
CA VAL A 215 6.46 7.82 19.05
C VAL A 215 7.89 8.21 19.46
N ALA A 216 8.23 9.50 19.52
CA ALA A 216 9.53 9.96 20.02
C ALA A 216 9.68 9.76 21.54
N GLN A 217 8.61 9.91 22.32
CA GLN A 217 8.63 9.69 23.77
C GLN A 217 8.53 8.20 24.14
N ALA A 218 7.84 7.38 23.34
CA ALA A 218 7.56 5.98 23.66
C ALA A 218 8.79 5.03 23.57
N PRO A 219 8.90 4.01 24.43
CA PRO A 219 10.00 3.04 24.44
C PRO A 219 9.87 1.99 23.31
N ALA A 220 10.53 2.25 22.18
CA ALA A 220 10.32 1.52 20.91
C ALA A 220 10.52 -0.02 20.95
N HIS A 221 11.17 -0.60 21.96
CA HIS A 221 11.30 -2.07 22.09
C HIS A 221 9.92 -2.74 22.25
N ILE A 222 9.01 -2.11 23.03
CA ILE A 222 7.63 -2.58 23.24
C ILE A 222 6.85 -2.71 21.92
N PHE A 223 7.09 -1.79 20.97
CA PHE A 223 6.53 -1.90 19.63
C PHE A 223 7.18 -3.03 18.83
N GLY A 224 8.51 -3.12 18.86
CA GLY A 224 9.28 -4.12 18.12
C GLY A 224 8.91 -5.55 18.50
N GLU A 225 8.88 -5.85 19.79
CA GLU A 225 8.55 -7.16 20.36
C GLU A 225 7.13 -7.59 19.99
N ALA A 226 6.13 -6.74 20.25
CA ALA A 226 4.72 -7.03 19.97
C ALA A 226 4.47 -7.30 18.48
N VAL A 227 5.07 -6.50 17.59
CA VAL A 227 4.90 -6.66 16.14
C VAL A 227 5.70 -7.86 15.62
N ALA A 228 6.94 -8.09 16.08
CA ALA A 228 7.74 -9.24 15.64
C ALA A 228 7.11 -10.57 16.05
N LYS A 229 6.61 -10.67 17.29
CA LYS A 229 5.87 -11.83 17.80
C LYS A 229 4.62 -12.13 16.96
N GLN A 230 3.84 -11.10 16.64
CA GLN A 230 2.59 -11.29 15.88
C GLN A 230 2.83 -11.56 14.39
N VAL A 231 3.82 -10.91 13.76
CA VAL A 231 4.23 -11.21 12.37
C VAL A 231 4.74 -12.65 12.27
N LYS A 232 5.54 -13.12 13.24
CA LYS A 232 5.95 -14.53 13.34
C LYS A 232 4.71 -15.44 13.36
N GLN A 233 3.82 -15.26 14.33
CA GLN A 233 2.66 -16.15 14.53
C GLN A 233 1.80 -16.23 13.26
N THR A 234 1.42 -15.10 12.67
CA THR A 234 0.57 -15.09 11.48
C THR A 234 1.27 -15.71 10.26
N TRP A 235 2.58 -15.53 10.11
CA TRP A 235 3.36 -16.20 9.07
C TRP A 235 3.42 -17.73 9.24
N GLU A 236 3.61 -18.21 10.47
CA GLU A 236 3.62 -19.64 10.81
C GLU A 236 2.23 -20.27 10.60
N GLU A 237 1.15 -19.59 10.99
CA GLU A 237 -0.24 -20.00 10.76
C GLU A 237 -0.54 -20.14 9.25
N GLU A 238 -0.13 -19.17 8.43
CA GLU A 238 -0.28 -19.21 6.96
C GLU A 238 0.55 -20.36 6.33
N HIS A 239 1.81 -20.54 6.75
CA HIS A 239 2.70 -21.57 6.18
C HIS A 239 2.25 -22.99 6.54
N MET A 240 1.79 -23.21 7.78
CA MET A 240 1.25 -24.50 8.21
C MET A 240 -0.13 -24.79 7.59
N SER A 241 -0.90 -23.75 7.25
CA SER A 241 -2.16 -23.91 6.50
C SER A 241 -1.92 -24.31 5.04
N GLN A 242 -0.91 -23.73 4.37
CA GLN A 242 -0.54 -24.10 3.01
C GLN A 242 -0.05 -25.55 2.91
N LYS A 243 0.80 -25.99 3.84
CA LYS A 243 1.30 -27.39 3.93
C LYS A 243 0.23 -28.46 4.23
N ARG A 244 -1.03 -28.08 4.44
CA ARG A 244 -2.17 -28.99 4.68
C ARG A 244 -3.12 -29.13 3.49
N HIS A 245 -2.89 -28.38 2.41
CA HIS A 245 -3.79 -28.29 1.26
C HIS A 245 -3.07 -28.44 -0.10
N GLY A 246 -1.85 -28.99 -0.09
CA GLY A 246 -1.05 -29.34 -1.26
C GLY A 246 -0.19 -30.55 -0.97
#